data_AF-A0A383CF37-F1
#
_entry.id   AF-A0A383CF37-F1
#
_cell.length_a   1.000
_cell.length_b   1.000
_cell.length_c   1.000
_cell.angle_alpha   90.00
_cell.angle_beta   90.00
_cell.angle_gamma   90.00
#
_symmetry.space_group_name_H-M   'P 1'
#
loop_
_entity.id
_entity.type
_entity.pdbx_description
1 polymer ?
#
loop_
_entity_poly.entity_id
_entity_poly.type
_entity_poly.pdbx_seq_one_letter_code
_entity_poly.pdbx_strand_id
1 'polypeptide(L)'
;MPQLNPEFFLSQVFWLVICFSFLLIFLWKISLPRISTVLEKREKKINDNIQTARKIQAEAKEIQAKIDQQLSKSKEQVVNLIKETTNNLQNSSAIELQKIDSELSKQIEISAKSIEKNKNDALKNINIQIQEIVKLTLSKLTNINISNQEIENTIQ
;
A
#
# COMPACT_ATOMS: atom_id res chain seq x y z
N MET A 1 105.64 -22.73 3.11
CA MET A 1 104.59 -22.23 4.03
C MET A 1 103.93 -23.44 4.68
N PRO A 2 104.05 -23.66 6.00
CA PRO A 2 103.54 -24.86 6.70
C PRO A 2 102.00 -25.01 6.68
N GLN A 3 101.30 -24.13 5.98
CA GLN A 3 99.84 -24.02 5.88
C GLN A 3 99.25 -24.93 4.80
N LEU A 4 100.10 -25.46 3.89
CA LEU A 4 99.73 -26.37 2.80
C LEU A 4 100.29 -27.78 3.04
N ASN A 5 100.35 -28.21 4.31
CA ASN A 5 100.71 -29.58 4.67
C ASN A 5 99.47 -30.47 4.52
N PRO A 6 99.46 -31.47 3.61
CA PRO A 6 98.27 -32.26 3.30
C PRO A 6 97.70 -33.07 4.46
N GLU A 7 98.51 -33.29 5.49
CA GLU A 7 98.21 -34.08 6.67
C GLU A 7 97.04 -33.53 7.49
N PHE A 8 96.82 -32.20 7.50
CA PHE A 8 95.74 -31.57 8.28
C PHE A 8 94.41 -31.42 7.52
N PHE A 9 94.38 -31.61 6.19
CA PHE A 9 93.15 -31.46 5.40
C PHE A 9 92.08 -32.49 5.77
N LEU A 10 92.48 -33.73 6.09
CA LEU A 10 91.55 -34.79 6.48
C LEU A 10 90.78 -34.44 7.76
N SER A 11 91.48 -33.87 8.76
CA SER A 11 90.85 -33.44 10.02
C SER A 11 89.90 -32.25 9.81
N GLN A 12 90.30 -31.26 9.00
CA GLN A 12 89.43 -30.13 8.66
C GLN A 12 88.15 -30.57 7.93
N VAL A 13 88.27 -31.49 6.97
CA VAL A 13 87.11 -32.04 6.24
C VAL A 13 86.21 -32.84 7.18
N PHE A 14 86.77 -33.64 8.09
CA PHE A 14 86.00 -34.39 9.09
C PHE A 14 85.14 -33.46 9.96
N TRP A 15 85.74 -32.42 10.55
CA TRP A 15 85.02 -31.44 11.36
C TRP A 15 84.02 -30.61 10.55
N LEU A 16 84.35 -30.28 9.29
CA LEU A 16 83.44 -29.60 8.38
C LEU A 16 82.18 -30.45 8.14
N VAL A 17 82.33 -31.75 7.86
CA VAL A 17 81.21 -32.67 7.66
C VAL A 17 80.35 -32.77 8.92
N ILE A 18 80.98 -32.86 10.10
CA ILE A 18 80.24 -32.97 11.37
C ILE A 18 79.43 -31.70 11.68
N CYS A 19 80.04 -30.53 11.54
CA CYS A 19 79.37 -29.25 11.78
C CYS A 19 78.30 -28.98 10.72
N PHE A 20 78.59 -29.27 9.46
CA PHE A 20 77.63 -29.13 8.36
C PHE A 20 76.44 -30.07 8.53
N SER A 21 76.67 -31.34 8.87
CA SER A 21 75.60 -32.29 9.10
C SER A 21 74.73 -31.90 10.30
N PHE A 22 75.33 -31.42 11.39
CA PHE A 22 74.59 -30.91 12.55
C PHE A 22 73.70 -29.71 12.16
N LEU A 23 74.26 -28.74 11.43
CA LEU A 23 73.53 -27.56 10.96
C LEU A 23 72.42 -27.93 9.97
N LEU A 24 72.67 -28.89 9.06
CA LEU A 24 71.67 -29.39 8.11
C LEU A 24 70.48 -30.02 8.84
N ILE A 25 70.73 -30.88 9.83
CA ILE A 25 69.68 -31.50 10.64
C ILE A 25 68.91 -30.44 11.44
N PHE A 26 69.60 -29.44 11.99
CA PHE A 26 68.96 -28.34 12.70
C PHE A 26 68.03 -27.53 11.79
N LEU A 27 68.47 -27.16 10.59
CA LEU A 27 67.64 -26.44 9.62
C LEU A 27 66.45 -27.28 9.17
N TRP A 28 66.67 -28.57 8.89
CA TRP A 28 65.63 -29.49 8.45
C TRP A 28 64.56 -29.68 9.53
N LYS A 29 64.97 -29.86 10.79
CA LYS A 29 64.05 -30.15 11.89
C LYS A 29 63.41 -28.92 12.51
N ILE A 30 64.03 -27.74 12.45
CA ILE A 30 63.54 -26.52 13.12
C ILE A 30 63.10 -25.42 12.15
N SER A 31 63.91 -25.07 11.16
CA SER A 31 63.67 -23.88 10.33
C SER A 31 62.62 -24.16 9.27
N LEU A 32 62.73 -25.28 8.54
CA LEU A 32 61.76 -25.67 7.52
C LEU A 32 60.32 -25.81 8.08
N PRO A 33 60.06 -26.56 9.17
CA PRO A 33 58.69 -26.68 9.68
C PRO A 33 58.12 -25.37 10.20
N ARG A 34 58.94 -24.49 10.79
CA ARG A 34 58.48 -23.16 11.20
C ARG A 34 58.03 -22.30 10.01
N ILE A 35 58.75 -22.36 8.89
CA ILE A 35 58.37 -21.62 7.68
C ILE A 35 57.10 -22.21 7.06
N SER A 36 57.00 -23.55 6.96
CA SER A 36 55.81 -24.23 6.44
C SER A 36 54.56 -23.88 7.23
N THR A 37 54.63 -23.97 8.57
CA THR A 37 53.48 -23.67 9.43
C THR A 37 53.01 -22.21 9.32
N VAL A 38 53.91 -21.26 9.11
CA VAL A 38 53.53 -19.85 8.90
C VAL A 38 52.86 -19.66 7.54
N LEU A 39 53.39 -20.31 6.50
CA LEU A 39 52.82 -20.25 5.16
C LEU A 39 51.40 -20.86 5.13
N GLU A 40 51.24 -22.06 5.69
CA GLU A 40 49.95 -22.74 5.81
C GLU A 40 48.95 -21.93 6.63
N LYS A 41 49.37 -21.31 7.74
CA LYS A 41 48.50 -20.43 8.54
C LYS A 41 48.01 -19.23 7.74
N ARG A 42 48.88 -18.62 6.93
CA ARG A 42 48.52 -17.48 6.10
C ARG A 42 47.56 -17.89 4.99
N GLU A 43 47.87 -18.97 4.29
CA GLU A 43 47.02 -19.53 3.23
C GLU A 43 45.63 -19.88 3.77
N LYS A 44 45.59 -20.60 4.90
CA LYS A 44 44.34 -20.95 5.58
C LYS A 44 43.54 -19.70 5.96
N LYS A 45 44.18 -18.70 6.58
CA LYS A 45 43.49 -17.45 6.95
C LYS A 45 42.95 -16.70 5.74
N ILE A 46 43.68 -16.67 4.63
CA ILE A 46 43.22 -16.06 3.38
C ILE A 46 42.01 -16.82 2.84
N ASN A 47 42.07 -18.15 2.78
CA ASN A 47 40.97 -18.97 2.30
C ASN A 47 39.72 -18.83 3.19
N ASP A 48 39.89 -18.88 4.52
CA ASP A 48 38.81 -18.70 5.50
C ASP A 48 38.15 -17.32 5.35
N ASN A 49 38.96 -16.27 5.16
CA ASN A 49 38.46 -14.91 4.92
C ASN A 49 37.68 -14.81 3.60
N ILE A 50 38.18 -15.43 2.52
CA ILE A 50 37.51 -15.45 1.21
C ILE A 50 36.19 -16.21 1.30
N GLN A 51 36.16 -17.36 1.97
CA GLN A 51 34.94 -18.13 2.17
C GLN A 51 33.91 -17.35 2.99
N THR A 52 34.35 -16.70 4.08
CA THR A 52 33.48 -15.85 4.89
C THR A 52 32.92 -14.69 4.09
N ALA A 53 33.76 -14.00 3.30
CA ALA A 53 33.33 -12.91 2.43
C ALA A 53 32.31 -13.38 1.38
N ARG A 54 32.53 -14.54 0.76
CA ARG A 54 31.58 -15.15 -0.19
C ARG A 54 30.25 -15.51 0.48
N LYS A 55 30.28 -16.03 1.70
CA LYS A 55 29.08 -16.37 2.47
C LYS A 55 28.26 -15.12 2.78
N ILE A 56 28.91 -14.08 3.32
CA ILE A 56 28.26 -12.79 3.60
C ILE A 56 27.70 -12.17 2.32
N GLN A 57 28.44 -12.25 1.20
CA GLN A 57 27.95 -11.76 -0.08
C GLN A 57 26.71 -12.53 -0.58
N ALA A 58 26.69 -13.85 -0.40
CA ALA A 58 25.54 -14.68 -0.76
C ALA A 58 24.31 -14.36 0.12
N GLU A 59 24.50 -14.23 1.44
CA GLU A 59 23.46 -13.83 2.38
C GLU A 59 22.90 -12.44 2.04
N ALA A 60 23.77 -11.47 1.74
CA ALA A 60 23.37 -10.13 1.32
C ALA A 60 22.54 -10.14 0.02
N LYS A 61 22.95 -10.95 -0.97
CA LYS A 61 22.20 -11.12 -2.23
C LYS A 61 20.83 -11.77 -1.99
N GLU A 62 20.74 -12.76 -1.11
CA GLU A 62 19.47 -13.40 -0.76
C GLU A 62 18.53 -12.41 -0.06
N ILE A 63 19.05 -11.61 0.88
CA ILE A 63 18.28 -10.56 1.56
C ILE A 63 17.79 -9.52 0.55
N GLN A 64 18.66 -9.08 -0.36
CA GLN A 64 18.30 -8.13 -1.41
C GLN A 64 17.18 -8.69 -2.29
N ALA A 65 17.29 -9.94 -2.74
CA ALA A 65 16.24 -10.58 -3.53
C ALA A 65 14.90 -10.67 -2.79
N LYS A 66 14.91 -10.97 -1.48
CA LYS A 66 13.70 -10.97 -0.64
C LYS A 66 13.08 -9.57 -0.53
N ILE A 67 13.90 -8.53 -0.34
CA ILE A 67 13.44 -7.14 -0.29
C ILE A 67 12.79 -6.76 -1.62
N ASP A 68 13.45 -7.05 -2.74
CA ASP A 68 12.94 -6.72 -4.08
C ASP A 68 11.62 -7.44 -4.36
N GLN A 69 11.52 -8.73 -3.99
CA GLN A 69 10.28 -9.49 -4.10
C GLN A 69 9.17 -8.90 -3.23
N GLN A 70 9.46 -8.53 -1.99
CA GLN A 70 8.48 -7.96 -1.07
C GLN A 70 8.03 -6.56 -1.51
N LEU A 71 8.93 -5.75 -2.08
CA LEU A 71 8.59 -4.47 -2.68
C LEU A 71 7.69 -4.64 -3.91
N SER A 72 8.01 -5.60 -4.80
CA SER A 72 7.18 -5.90 -5.96
C SER A 72 5.78 -6.36 -5.55
N LYS A 73 5.70 -7.29 -4.59
CA LYS A 73 4.42 -7.79 -4.05
C LYS A 73 3.60 -6.67 -3.38
N SER A 74 4.25 -5.84 -2.57
CA SER A 74 3.57 -4.70 -1.93
C SER A 74 3.02 -3.72 -2.97
N LYS A 75 3.78 -3.41 -4.03
CA LYS A 75 3.30 -2.54 -5.12
C LYS A 75 2.08 -3.13 -5.82
N GLU A 76 2.11 -4.42 -6.14
CA GLU A 76 0.98 -5.12 -6.75
C GLU A 76 -0.26 -5.10 -5.84
N GLN A 77 -0.07 -5.38 -4.54
CA GLN A 77 -1.15 -5.30 -3.55
C GLN A 77 -1.74 -3.90 -3.44
N VAL A 78 -0.92 -2.85 -3.45
CA VAL A 78 -1.40 -1.46 -3.42
C VAL A 78 -2.23 -1.14 -4.67
N VAL A 79 -1.76 -1.52 -5.86
CA VAL A 79 -2.50 -1.29 -7.11
C VAL A 79 -3.84 -2.02 -7.08
N ASN A 80 -3.86 -3.28 -6.64
CA ASN A 80 -5.09 -4.06 -6.51
C ASN A 80 -6.05 -3.45 -5.49
N LEU A 81 -5.54 -3.03 -4.33
CA LEU A 81 -6.35 -2.40 -3.28
C LEU A 81 -6.96 -1.08 -3.74
N ILE A 82 -6.19 -0.25 -4.45
CA ILE A 82 -6.69 1.01 -5.03
C ILE A 82 -7.81 0.69 -6.03
N LYS A 83 -7.57 -0.25 -6.95
CA LYS A 83 -8.58 -0.63 -7.95
C LYS A 83 -9.87 -1.16 -7.31
N GLU A 84 -9.75 -2.03 -6.32
CA GLU A 84 -10.89 -2.58 -5.58
C GLU A 84 -11.64 -1.48 -4.84
N THR A 85 -10.93 -0.61 -4.12
CA THR A 85 -11.51 0.51 -3.37
C THR A 85 -12.24 1.48 -4.29
N THR A 86 -11.63 1.85 -5.43
CA THR A 86 -12.25 2.74 -6.41
C THR A 86 -13.52 2.11 -7.00
N ASN A 87 -13.49 0.81 -7.35
CA ASN A 87 -14.66 0.12 -7.86
C ASN A 87 -15.79 0.06 -6.80
N ASN A 88 -15.46 -0.28 -5.55
CA ASN A 88 -16.41 -0.32 -4.44
C ASN A 88 -17.02 1.05 -4.15
N LEU A 89 -16.21 2.12 -4.21
CA LEU A 89 -16.67 3.50 -4.02
C LEU A 89 -17.60 3.93 -5.17
N GLN A 90 -17.26 3.58 -6.41
CA GLN A 90 -18.10 3.87 -7.58
C GLN A 90 -19.44 3.14 -7.49
N ASN A 91 -19.44 1.86 -7.13
CA ASN A 91 -20.68 1.08 -6.93
C ASN A 91 -21.51 1.64 -5.78
N SER A 92 -20.89 1.98 -4.65
CA SER A 92 -21.59 2.57 -3.50
C SER A 92 -22.20 3.92 -3.85
N SER A 93 -21.48 4.77 -4.59
CA SER A 93 -21.99 6.05 -5.08
C SER A 93 -23.16 5.87 -6.04
N ALA A 94 -23.09 4.89 -6.95
CA ALA A 94 -24.17 4.60 -7.87
C ALA A 94 -25.45 4.13 -7.14
N ILE A 95 -25.30 3.26 -6.13
CA ILE A 95 -26.41 2.81 -5.29
C ILE A 95 -27.03 3.98 -4.53
N GLU A 96 -26.21 4.86 -3.94
CA GLU A 96 -26.70 5.99 -3.16
C GLU A 96 -27.39 7.04 -4.05
N LEU A 97 -26.83 7.33 -5.23
CA LEU A 97 -27.47 8.18 -6.23
C LEU A 97 -28.82 7.61 -6.66
N GLN A 98 -28.91 6.30 -6.93
CA GLN A 98 -30.17 5.65 -7.31
C GLN A 98 -31.22 5.75 -6.19
N LYS A 99 -30.82 5.64 -4.91
CA LYS A 99 -31.75 5.85 -3.79
C LYS A 99 -32.24 7.29 -3.74
N ILE A 100 -31.32 8.26 -3.84
CA ILE A 100 -31.65 9.69 -3.83
C ILE A 100 -32.60 10.02 -4.98
N ASP A 101 -32.35 9.52 -6.19
CA ASP A 101 -33.22 9.73 -7.34
C ASP A 101 -34.63 9.15 -7.12
N SER A 102 -34.71 7.96 -6.51
CA SER A 102 -36.00 7.36 -6.14
C SER A 102 -36.74 8.18 -5.07
N GLU A 103 -36.03 8.67 -4.05
CA GLU A 103 -36.62 9.51 -3.00
C GLU A 103 -37.10 10.85 -3.54
N LEU A 104 -36.29 11.52 -4.36
CA LEU A 104 -36.65 12.76 -5.05
C LEU A 104 -37.88 12.55 -5.94
N SER A 105 -37.93 11.46 -6.70
CA SER A 105 -39.08 11.13 -7.55
C SER A 105 -40.37 11.00 -6.72
N LYS A 106 -40.31 10.31 -5.58
CA LYS A 106 -41.46 10.21 -4.65
C LYS A 106 -41.85 11.57 -4.08
N GLN A 107 -40.87 12.39 -3.70
CA GLN A 107 -41.13 13.70 -3.13
C GLN A 107 -41.74 14.68 -4.14
N ILE A 108 -41.32 14.60 -5.41
CA ILE A 108 -41.93 15.32 -6.53
C ILE A 108 -43.39 14.88 -6.70
N GLU A 109 -43.68 13.58 -6.68
CA GLU A 109 -45.04 13.06 -6.81
C GLU A 109 -45.96 13.51 -5.65
N ILE A 110 -45.46 13.46 -4.42
CA ILE A 110 -46.20 13.94 -3.22
C ILE A 110 -46.46 15.44 -3.34
N SER A 111 -45.46 16.22 -3.75
CA SER A 111 -45.59 17.67 -3.90
C SER A 111 -46.57 18.02 -5.02
N ALA A 112 -46.54 17.30 -6.14
CA ALA A 112 -47.49 17.48 -7.25
C ALA A 112 -48.94 17.21 -6.79
N LYS A 113 -49.18 16.12 -6.07
CA LYS A 113 -50.50 15.82 -5.49
C LYS A 113 -50.96 16.88 -4.48
N SER A 114 -50.04 17.39 -3.66
CA SER A 114 -50.33 18.47 -2.70
C SER A 114 -50.70 19.78 -3.41
N ILE A 115 -49.98 20.15 -4.47
CA ILE A 115 -50.29 21.32 -5.30
C ILE A 115 -51.66 21.17 -5.96
N GLU A 116 -51.97 20.01 -6.51
CA GLU A 116 -53.26 19.74 -7.14
C GLU A 116 -54.41 19.85 -6.12
N LYS A 117 -54.23 19.26 -4.93
CA LYS A 117 -55.19 19.37 -3.84
C LYS A 117 -55.40 20.82 -3.42
N ASN A 118 -54.33 21.56 -3.17
CA ASN A 118 -54.39 22.97 -2.79
C ASN A 118 -55.07 23.83 -3.87
N LYS A 119 -54.83 23.55 -5.15
CA LYS A 119 -55.52 24.21 -6.27
C LYS A 119 -57.02 23.94 -6.23
N ASN A 120 -57.43 22.69 -6.04
CA ASN A 120 -58.84 22.32 -5.96
C ASN A 120 -59.54 22.94 -4.75
N ASP A 121 -58.86 22.95 -3.59
CA ASP A 121 -59.38 23.58 -2.37
C ASP A 121 -59.49 25.11 -2.51
N ALA A 122 -58.50 25.75 -3.15
CA ALA A 122 -58.56 27.18 -3.47
C ALA A 122 -59.72 27.51 -4.42
N LEU A 123 -59.95 26.71 -5.47
CA LEU A 123 -61.09 26.89 -6.38
C LEU A 123 -62.44 26.73 -5.65
N LYS A 124 -62.57 25.76 -4.75
CA LYS A 124 -63.77 25.63 -3.91
C LYS A 124 -63.98 26.85 -3.02
N ASN A 125 -62.92 27.32 -2.35
CA ASN A 125 -62.99 28.51 -1.51
C ASN A 125 -63.37 29.76 -2.30
N ILE A 126 -62.85 29.91 -3.53
CA ILE A 126 -63.23 30.99 -4.45
C ILE A 126 -64.73 30.89 -4.79
N ASN A 127 -65.24 29.71 -5.12
CA ASN A 127 -66.66 29.54 -5.41
C ASN A 127 -67.56 29.88 -4.22
N ILE A 128 -67.17 29.49 -3.00
CA ILE A 128 -67.89 29.86 -1.76
C ILE A 128 -67.88 31.38 -1.57
N GLN A 129 -66.73 32.04 -1.75
CA GLN A 129 -66.63 33.50 -1.66
C GLN A 129 -67.43 34.21 -2.75
N ILE A 130 -67.47 33.67 -3.98
CA ILE A 130 -68.29 34.20 -5.06
C ILE A 130 -69.78 34.11 -4.69
N GLN A 131 -70.25 32.97 -4.16
CA GLN A 131 -71.63 32.83 -3.70
C GLN A 131 -71.97 33.85 -2.61
N GLU A 132 -71.06 34.09 -1.67
CA GLU A 132 -71.22 35.10 -0.61
C GLU A 132 -71.27 36.52 -1.18
N ILE A 133 -70.36 36.87 -2.10
CA ILE A 133 -70.32 38.18 -2.77
C ILE A 133 -71.58 38.40 -3.62
N VAL A 134 -72.03 37.39 -4.36
CA VAL A 134 -73.25 37.44 -5.18
C VAL A 134 -74.47 37.67 -4.28
N LYS A 135 -74.56 36.97 -3.15
CA LYS A 135 -75.62 37.16 -2.14
C LYS A 135 -75.59 38.59 -1.56
N LEU A 136 -74.42 39.10 -1.18
CA LEU A 136 -74.25 40.47 -0.67
C LEU A 136 -74.60 41.54 -1.71
N THR A 137 -74.27 41.30 -2.99
CA THR A 137 -74.55 42.23 -4.08
C THR A 137 -76.05 42.23 -4.43
N LEU A 138 -76.67 41.06 -4.53
CA LEU A 138 -78.11 40.92 -4.80
C LEU A 138 -78.95 41.53 -3.68
N SER A 139 -78.64 41.25 -2.41
CA SER A 139 -79.33 41.83 -1.25
C SER A 139 -79.20 43.35 -1.18
N LYS A 140 -78.06 43.92 -1.58
CA LYS A 140 -77.90 45.39 -1.71
C LYS A 140 -78.69 45.98 -2.88
N LEU A 141 -78.86 45.25 -3.99
CA LEU A 141 -79.56 45.75 -5.18
C LEU A 141 -81.10 45.64 -5.09
N THR A 142 -81.62 44.60 -4.42
CA THR A 142 -83.06 44.31 -4.39
C THR A 142 -83.76 44.72 -3.09
N ASN A 143 -83.02 45.10 -2.04
CA ASN A 143 -83.54 45.47 -0.72
C ASN A 143 -84.48 44.41 -0.09
N ILE A 144 -84.37 43.14 -0.53
CA ILE A 144 -85.12 41.97 -0.06
C ILE A 144 -84.12 40.87 0.30
N ASN A 145 -84.28 40.24 1.46
CA ASN A 145 -83.37 39.22 2.00
C ASN A 145 -83.73 37.83 1.43
N ILE A 146 -82.98 37.35 0.44
CA ILE A 146 -83.28 36.10 -0.29
C ILE A 146 -82.60 34.91 0.40
N SER A 147 -83.34 33.81 0.57
CA SER A 147 -82.95 32.59 1.30
C SER A 147 -82.05 31.66 0.49
N ASN A 148 -81.22 30.87 1.18
CA ASN A 148 -80.12 30.05 0.66
C ASN A 148 -80.50 28.98 -0.39
N GLN A 149 -81.79 28.68 -0.58
CA GLN A 149 -82.27 27.56 -1.41
C GLN A 149 -82.39 27.88 -2.91
N GLU A 150 -82.51 29.16 -3.29
CA GLU A 150 -82.64 29.55 -4.71
C GLU A 150 -81.28 29.70 -5.42
N ILE A 151 -80.20 29.95 -4.67
CA ILE A 151 -78.86 30.20 -5.22
C ILE A 151 -78.19 28.89 -5.67
N GLU A 152 -78.38 27.77 -4.96
CA GLU A 152 -77.81 26.46 -5.33
C GLU A 152 -78.35 25.92 -6.65
N ASN A 153 -79.64 26.15 -6.97
CA ASN A 153 -80.25 25.64 -8.20
C ASN A 153 -79.88 26.42 -9.48
N THR A 154 -79.33 27.63 -9.34
CA THR A 154 -78.91 28.47 -10.48
C THR A 154 -77.42 28.39 -10.82
N ILE A 155 -76.60 27.77 -9.96
CA ILE A 155 -75.13 27.72 -10.10
C ILE A 155 -74.62 26.32 -10.50
N GLN A 156 -75.50 25.33 -10.63
CA GLN A 156 -75.16 24.01 -11.18
C GLN A 156 -75.01 24.06 -12.70
#